data_AF-A0A0D2P0U7-F1
#
_entry.id   AF-A0A0D2P0U7-F1
#
_cell.length_a   1.000
_cell.length_b   1.000
_cell.length_c   1.000
_cell.angle_alpha   90.00
_cell.angle_beta   90.00
_cell.angle_gamma   90.00
#
_symmetry.space_group_name_H-M   'P 1'
#
loop_
_entity.id
_entity.type
_entity.pdbx_description
1 polymer ?
#
loop_
_entity_poly.entity_id
_entity_poly.type
_entity_poly.pdbx_seq_one_letter_code
_entity_poly.pdbx_strand_id
1 'polypeptide(L)'
;MATLSFSDDVVSTNRPVTDEEHEQITRLLAIYENQIAVLTAKISDLDAERQVLLSAAIPLKRSLSPFRRLPDDIIREIFIACLETTRNREAPVLLTRISSATRAVALSTPALWAAIHIPIIRHRKNSKPKRKAVRESIMRARARGVKEWLLQRSGNMPLGISVHELPYSSPHKLVWTNIHVEFIIPILLKCCAGWRDVSFSIVSDSQYSLTYLQPEQVPLLRSISLHGQHTQSAFAFSLWCNSPLLSAPTIRKFDSSLPKLPSWNIYPFKVDWGNIMHLSLVGGLLWVALPPIEDSEYNLTTAVENILFEANHLVCLKVELCRYQTRPLGSIPLPSLRELEVIEHGEPSELPGLLARMRAPELERLVYTSVDA
;
A
#
# COMPACT_ATOMS: atom_id res chain seq x y z
N MET A 1 -28.15 -39.44 -53.50
CA MET A 1 -29.08 -38.64 -52.67
C MET A 1 -30.12 -38.07 -53.61
N ALA A 2 -31.36 -38.56 -53.55
CA ALA A 2 -32.45 -38.02 -54.34
C ALA A 2 -32.79 -36.64 -53.77
N THR A 3 -32.48 -35.57 -54.51
CA THR A 3 -33.01 -34.24 -54.24
C THR A 3 -34.49 -34.28 -54.54
N LEU A 4 -35.31 -34.51 -53.51
CA LEU A 4 -36.73 -34.18 -53.55
C LEU A 4 -36.82 -32.66 -53.73
N SER A 5 -36.98 -32.25 -54.99
CA SER A 5 -37.20 -30.85 -55.36
C SER A 5 -38.61 -30.48 -54.91
N PHE A 6 -38.70 -29.73 -53.82
CA PHE A 6 -39.93 -29.10 -53.37
C PHE A 6 -40.28 -27.94 -54.33
N SER A 7 -41.56 -27.72 -54.64
CA SER A 7 -41.96 -26.55 -55.44
C SER A 7 -41.85 -25.30 -54.57
N ASP A 8 -40.99 -24.34 -54.94
CA ASP A 8 -40.76 -23.07 -54.22
C ASP A 8 -42.06 -22.25 -54.02
N ASP A 9 -43.12 -22.55 -54.78
CA ASP A 9 -44.43 -21.91 -54.70
C ASP A 9 -45.14 -22.11 -53.35
N VAL A 10 -44.93 -23.25 -52.66
CA VAL A 10 -45.62 -23.54 -51.38
C VAL A 10 -44.97 -22.81 -50.21
N VAL A 11 -43.67 -22.49 -50.30
CA VAL A 11 -42.95 -21.74 -49.26
C VAL A 11 -43.05 -20.22 -49.48
N SER A 12 -43.34 -19.78 -50.70
CA SER A 12 -43.37 -18.37 -51.10
C SER A 12 -44.77 -17.76 -51.28
N THR A 13 -45.85 -18.56 -51.26
CA THR A 13 -47.24 -18.08 -51.43
C THR A 13 -48.17 -18.50 -50.28
N ASN A 14 -49.16 -17.67 -49.93
CA ASN A 14 -50.15 -17.91 -48.85
C ASN A 14 -51.27 -18.91 -49.25
N ARG A 15 -51.01 -19.86 -50.15
CA ARG A 15 -52.00 -20.86 -50.58
C ARG A 15 -52.18 -21.93 -49.48
N PRO A 16 -53.42 -22.43 -49.25
CA PRO A 16 -53.61 -23.58 -48.34
C PRO A 16 -52.90 -24.84 -48.87
N VAL A 17 -52.06 -25.43 -48.02
CA VAL A 17 -51.31 -26.67 -48.27
C VAL A 17 -52.29 -27.84 -48.34
N THR A 18 -52.15 -28.70 -49.34
CA THR A 18 -52.97 -29.92 -49.46
C THR A 18 -52.51 -31.00 -48.47
N ASP A 19 -53.39 -31.95 -48.11
CA ASP A 19 -53.06 -33.01 -47.13
C ASP A 19 -51.82 -33.84 -47.55
N GLU A 20 -51.67 -34.07 -48.86
CA GLU A 20 -50.52 -34.79 -49.45
C GLU A 20 -49.21 -33.97 -49.33
N GLU A 21 -49.25 -32.67 -49.59
CA GLU A 21 -48.10 -31.78 -49.43
C GLU A 21 -47.72 -31.64 -47.95
N HIS A 22 -48.72 -31.59 -47.05
CA HIS A 22 -48.49 -31.54 -45.62
C HIS A 22 -47.77 -32.81 -45.12
N GLU A 23 -48.16 -33.98 -45.61
CA GLU A 23 -47.48 -35.24 -45.30
C GLU A 23 -46.04 -35.27 -45.84
N GLN A 24 -45.82 -34.77 -47.06
CA GLN A 24 -44.48 -34.67 -47.66
C GLN A 24 -43.57 -33.70 -46.89
N ILE A 25 -44.06 -32.52 -46.51
CA ILE A 25 -43.33 -31.55 -45.67
C ILE A 25 -42.97 -32.18 -44.33
N THR A 26 -43.93 -32.85 -43.68
CA THR A 26 -43.71 -33.48 -42.38
C THR A 26 -42.63 -34.56 -42.45
N ARG A 27 -42.65 -35.38 -43.51
CA ARG A 27 -41.60 -36.39 -43.77
C ARG A 27 -40.23 -35.74 -44.02
N LEU A 28 -40.17 -34.67 -44.81
CA LEU A 28 -38.92 -33.95 -45.07
C LEU A 28 -38.36 -33.27 -43.82
N LEU A 29 -39.20 -32.63 -43.01
CA LEU A 29 -38.82 -32.05 -41.73
C LEU A 29 -38.23 -33.10 -40.80
N ALA A 30 -38.88 -34.27 -40.67
CA ALA A 30 -38.36 -35.36 -39.85
C ALA A 30 -36.98 -35.85 -40.33
N ILE A 31 -36.73 -35.86 -41.65
CA ILE A 31 -35.41 -36.20 -42.21
C ILE A 31 -34.37 -35.13 -41.83
N TYR A 32 -34.69 -33.85 -42.01
CA TYR A 32 -33.76 -32.76 -41.68
C TYR A 32 -33.49 -32.64 -40.18
N GLU A 33 -34.51 -32.79 -39.33
CA GLU A 33 -34.36 -32.81 -37.87
C GLU A 33 -33.45 -33.96 -37.42
N ASN A 34 -33.59 -35.14 -38.02
CA ASN A 34 -32.70 -36.26 -37.75
C ASN A 34 -31.26 -35.96 -38.20
N GLN A 35 -31.07 -35.35 -39.38
CA GLN A 35 -29.74 -34.93 -39.83
C GLN A 35 -29.11 -33.89 -38.90
N ILE A 36 -29.89 -32.91 -38.42
CA ILE A 36 -29.46 -31.92 -37.43
C ILE A 36 -29.08 -32.61 -36.13
N ALA A 37 -29.88 -33.58 -35.65
CA ALA A 37 -29.59 -34.33 -34.43
C ALA A 37 -28.27 -35.12 -34.55
N VAL A 38 -28.04 -35.81 -35.67
CA VAL A 38 -26.81 -36.55 -35.96
C VAL A 38 -25.60 -35.62 -36.02
N LEU A 39 -25.71 -34.49 -36.71
CA LEU A 39 -24.62 -33.50 -36.79
C LEU A 39 -24.31 -32.88 -35.41
N THR A 40 -25.34 -32.60 -34.62
CA THR A 40 -25.20 -32.05 -33.27
C THR A 40 -24.49 -33.04 -32.33
N ALA A 41 -24.84 -34.33 -32.40
CA ALA A 41 -24.14 -35.38 -31.66
C ALA A 41 -22.66 -35.46 -32.07
N LYS A 42 -22.38 -35.41 -33.38
CA LYS A 42 -21.00 -35.44 -33.88
C LYS A 42 -20.16 -34.22 -33.43
N ILE A 43 -20.76 -33.04 -33.37
CA ILE A 43 -20.10 -31.84 -32.82
C ILE A 43 -19.77 -32.04 -31.34
N SER A 44 -20.72 -32.57 -30.56
CA SER A 44 -20.51 -32.87 -29.14
C SER A 44 -19.36 -33.85 -28.92
N ASP A 45 -19.29 -34.91 -29.73
CA ASP A 45 -18.21 -35.91 -29.65
C ASP A 45 -16.85 -35.31 -30.01
N LEU A 46 -16.79 -34.50 -31.08
CA LEU A 46 -15.57 -33.80 -31.49
C LEU A 46 -15.12 -32.76 -30.46
N ASP A 47 -16.04 -32.07 -29.81
CA ASP A 47 -15.71 -31.15 -28.73
C ASP A 47 -15.16 -31.88 -27.51
N ALA A 48 -15.71 -33.05 -27.16
CA ALA A 48 -15.17 -33.90 -26.11
C ALA A 48 -13.74 -34.36 -26.45
N GLU A 49 -13.50 -34.84 -27.68
CA GLU A 49 -12.18 -35.21 -28.17
C GLU A 49 -11.21 -34.03 -28.13
N ARG A 50 -11.65 -32.85 -28.57
CA ARG A 50 -10.88 -31.59 -28.52
C ARG A 50 -10.47 -31.25 -27.09
N GLN A 51 -11.37 -31.37 -26.10
CA GLN A 51 -11.02 -31.11 -24.70
C GLN A 51 -9.99 -32.09 -24.17
N VAL A 52 -10.09 -33.38 -24.53
CA VAL A 52 -9.08 -34.39 -24.18
C VAL A 52 -7.72 -34.03 -24.78
N LEU A 53 -7.66 -33.70 -26.06
CA LEU A 53 -6.42 -33.30 -26.74
C LEU A 53 -5.83 -32.01 -26.17
N LEU A 54 -6.66 -31.01 -25.86
CA LEU A 54 -6.22 -29.78 -25.21
C LEU A 54 -5.61 -30.06 -23.84
N SER A 55 -6.26 -30.91 -23.03
CA SER A 55 -5.76 -31.30 -21.72
C SER A 55 -4.40 -32.01 -21.80
N ALA A 56 -4.22 -32.88 -22.81
CA ALA A 56 -2.96 -33.58 -23.07
C ALA A 56 -1.86 -32.65 -23.61
N ALA A 57 -2.22 -31.61 -24.37
CA ALA A 57 -1.28 -30.65 -24.94
C ALA A 57 -0.77 -29.61 -23.92
N ILE A 58 -1.53 -29.32 -22.86
CA ILE A 58 -1.17 -28.31 -21.86
C ILE A 58 0.22 -28.55 -21.23
N PRO A 59 0.57 -29.76 -20.73
CA PRO A 59 1.91 -30.04 -20.20
C PRO A 59 3.03 -29.81 -21.21
N LEU A 60 2.82 -30.20 -22.47
CA LEU A 60 3.78 -30.01 -23.56
C LEU A 60 3.99 -28.52 -23.84
N LYS A 61 2.91 -27.75 -23.98
CA LYS A 61 2.97 -26.29 -24.14
C LYS A 61 3.68 -25.61 -22.95
N ARG A 62 3.41 -26.05 -21.72
CA ARG A 62 4.09 -25.55 -20.51
C ARG A 62 5.59 -25.86 -20.54
N SER A 63 6.00 -27.02 -21.05
CA SER A 63 7.41 -27.40 -21.17
C SER A 63 8.16 -26.55 -22.20
N LEU A 64 7.48 -26.14 -23.27
CA LEU A 64 8.04 -25.30 -24.34
C LEU A 64 8.02 -23.79 -24.02
N SER A 65 7.44 -23.40 -22.86
CA SER A 65 7.34 -22.02 -22.43
C SER A 65 8.71 -21.33 -22.50
N PRO A 66 8.82 -20.18 -23.19
CA PRO A 66 10.07 -19.41 -23.27
C PRO A 66 10.66 -19.12 -21.89
N PHE A 67 9.81 -18.91 -20.89
CA PHE A 67 10.22 -18.63 -19.53
C PHE A 67 11.06 -19.74 -18.89
N ARG A 68 10.84 -21.02 -19.26
CA ARG A 68 11.62 -22.15 -18.74
C ARG A 68 13.01 -22.28 -19.37
N ARG A 69 13.26 -21.57 -20.48
CA ARG A 69 14.54 -21.54 -21.19
C ARG A 69 15.42 -20.37 -20.74
N LEU A 70 14.88 -19.49 -19.91
CA LEU A 70 15.63 -18.35 -19.41
C LEU A 70 16.64 -18.82 -18.35
N PRO A 71 17.89 -18.32 -18.42
CA PRO A 71 18.84 -18.44 -17.33
C PRO A 71 18.31 -17.83 -16.01
N ASP A 72 18.77 -18.36 -14.88
CA ASP A 72 18.31 -17.95 -13.54
C ASP A 72 18.60 -16.47 -13.23
N ASP A 73 19.68 -15.91 -13.76
CA ASP A 73 20.03 -14.49 -13.68
C ASP A 73 19.03 -13.61 -14.44
N ILE A 74 18.62 -14.00 -15.64
CA ILE A 74 17.59 -13.27 -16.38
C ILE A 74 16.25 -13.34 -15.66
N ILE A 75 15.89 -14.50 -15.10
CA ILE A 75 14.66 -14.66 -14.29
C ILE A 75 14.71 -13.76 -13.06
N ARG A 76 15.87 -13.67 -12.40
CA ARG A 76 16.09 -12.80 -11.24
C ARG A 76 15.85 -11.34 -11.57
N GLU A 77 16.45 -10.85 -12.66
CA GLU A 77 16.27 -9.46 -13.10
C GLU A 77 14.81 -9.17 -13.47
N ILE A 78 14.14 -10.10 -14.14
CA ILE A 78 12.70 -9.98 -14.41
C ILE A 78 11.92 -9.85 -13.09
N PHE A 79 12.22 -10.68 -12.09
CA PHE A 79 11.53 -10.62 -10.80
C PHE A 79 11.75 -9.29 -10.07
N ILE A 80 12.97 -8.75 -10.11
CA ILE A 80 13.31 -7.46 -9.48
C ILE A 80 12.60 -6.32 -10.21
N ALA A 81 12.64 -6.26 -11.54
CA ALA A 81 11.94 -5.25 -12.33
C ALA A 81 10.42 -5.25 -12.11
N CYS A 82 9.83 -6.42 -11.84
CA CYS A 82 8.41 -6.55 -11.49
C CYS A 82 8.07 -5.94 -10.11
N LEU A 83 9.04 -5.77 -9.20
CA LEU A 83 8.81 -5.12 -7.91
C LEU A 83 8.74 -3.60 -8.01
N GLU A 84 9.48 -2.99 -8.93
CA GLU A 84 9.48 -1.53 -9.09
C GLU A 84 8.15 -1.03 -9.63
N THR A 85 7.51 -1.83 -10.49
CA THR A 85 6.23 -1.53 -11.13
C THR A 85 5.03 -1.83 -10.24
N THR A 86 5.18 -2.74 -9.27
CA THR A 86 4.09 -3.14 -8.38
C THR A 86 4.40 -2.71 -6.95
N ARG A 87 3.58 -1.80 -6.38
CA ARG A 87 3.64 -1.46 -4.94
C ARG A 87 3.34 -2.66 -3.99
N ASN A 88 3.24 -3.86 -4.54
CA ASN A 88 2.82 -5.08 -3.89
C ASN A 88 4.01 -5.74 -3.21
N ARG A 89 4.24 -5.37 -1.95
CA ARG A 89 5.26 -5.99 -1.07
C ARG A 89 5.03 -7.50 -0.78
N GLU A 90 3.96 -8.08 -1.33
CA GLU A 90 3.66 -9.53 -1.28
C GLU A 90 4.20 -10.30 -2.50
N ALA A 91 4.65 -9.61 -3.56
CA ALA A 91 5.11 -10.22 -4.80
C ALA A 91 6.18 -11.33 -4.63
N PRO A 92 7.19 -11.22 -3.74
CA PRO A 92 8.18 -12.27 -3.54
C PRO A 92 7.56 -13.60 -3.10
N VAL A 93 6.51 -13.58 -2.28
CA VAL A 93 5.81 -14.78 -1.82
C VAL A 93 5.06 -15.44 -2.97
N LEU A 94 4.43 -14.65 -3.85
CA LEU A 94 3.70 -15.18 -5.00
C LEU A 94 4.63 -15.91 -5.97
N LEU A 95 5.83 -15.36 -6.21
CA LEU A 95 6.84 -15.99 -7.07
C LEU A 95 7.27 -17.38 -6.56
N THR A 96 7.29 -17.56 -5.23
CA THR A 96 7.59 -18.88 -4.61
C THR A 96 6.46 -19.90 -4.77
N ARG A 97 5.29 -19.54 -5.29
CA ARG A 97 4.14 -20.45 -5.45
C ARG A 97 3.94 -20.95 -6.88
N ILE A 98 4.65 -20.39 -7.86
CA ILE A 98 4.45 -20.70 -9.29
C ILE A 98 5.01 -22.08 -9.66
N SER A 99 6.29 -22.33 -9.37
CA SER A 99 6.97 -23.59 -9.69
C SER A 99 8.14 -23.83 -8.72
N SER A 100 8.74 -25.02 -8.74
CA SER A 100 9.95 -25.32 -7.98
C SER A 100 11.15 -24.47 -8.43
N ALA A 101 11.34 -24.29 -9.74
CA ALA A 101 12.43 -23.48 -10.30
C ALA A 101 12.31 -22.00 -9.91
N THR A 102 11.14 -21.40 -10.13
CA THR A 102 10.91 -20.00 -9.72
C THR A 102 11.02 -19.80 -8.21
N ARG A 103 10.62 -20.81 -7.43
CA ARG A 103 10.82 -20.78 -5.98
C ARG A 103 12.30 -20.76 -5.62
N ALA A 104 13.13 -21.60 -6.23
CA ALA A 104 14.57 -21.60 -5.97
C ALA A 104 15.20 -20.25 -6.31
N VAL A 105 14.87 -19.68 -7.47
CA VAL A 105 15.38 -18.35 -7.88
C VAL A 105 14.88 -17.24 -6.94
N ALA A 106 13.59 -17.23 -6.59
CA ALA A 106 13.04 -16.22 -5.70
C ALA A 106 13.64 -16.29 -4.29
N LEU A 107 13.81 -17.50 -3.73
CA LEU A 107 14.42 -17.69 -2.41
C LEU A 107 15.91 -17.33 -2.37
N SER A 108 16.64 -17.51 -3.47
CA SER A 108 18.07 -17.21 -3.59
C SER A 108 18.37 -15.77 -4.02
N THR A 109 17.34 -14.90 -4.12
CA THR A 109 17.49 -13.51 -4.56
C THR A 109 17.19 -12.54 -3.42
N PRO A 110 18.19 -12.07 -2.65
CA PRO A 110 17.98 -11.23 -1.48
C PRO A 110 17.25 -9.91 -1.76
N ALA A 111 17.49 -9.30 -2.92
CA ALA A 111 16.86 -8.05 -3.34
C ALA A 111 15.32 -8.13 -3.34
N LEU A 112 14.75 -9.30 -3.63
CA LEU A 112 13.29 -9.49 -3.57
C LEU A 112 12.74 -9.37 -2.14
N TRP A 113 13.56 -9.67 -1.13
CA TRP A 113 13.17 -9.68 0.27
C TRP A 113 13.62 -8.40 1.02
N ALA A 114 14.13 -7.39 0.30
CA ALA A 114 14.61 -6.16 0.90
C ALA A 114 13.48 -5.27 1.48
N ALA A 115 12.23 -5.46 1.04
CA ALA A 115 11.09 -4.68 1.54
C ALA A 115 9.95 -5.56 2.06
N ILE A 116 9.31 -5.13 3.15
CA ILE A 116 8.16 -5.82 3.75
C ILE A 116 7.15 -4.82 4.31
N HIS A 117 5.87 -5.17 4.25
CA HIS A 117 4.82 -4.51 5.04
C HIS A 117 4.20 -5.51 6.00
N ILE A 118 4.12 -5.11 7.27
CA ILE A 118 3.74 -5.97 8.38
C ILE A 118 2.47 -5.39 9.00
N PRO A 119 1.28 -5.86 8.57
CA PRO A 119 0.05 -5.49 9.25
C PRO A 119 0.03 -6.16 10.63
N ILE A 120 -0.31 -5.41 11.67
CA ILE A 120 -0.53 -5.94 13.02
C ILE A 120 -2.03 -5.96 13.28
N ILE A 121 -2.56 -7.16 13.55
CA ILE A 121 -3.96 -7.33 13.91
C ILE A 121 -4.12 -6.86 15.36
N ARG A 122 -5.08 -5.96 15.61
CA ARG A 122 -5.39 -5.55 16.98
C ARG A 122 -6.26 -6.57 17.72
N HIS A 123 -5.93 -6.76 18.99
CA HIS A 123 -6.74 -7.55 19.91
C HIS A 123 -8.00 -6.76 20.34
N ARG A 124 -9.20 -7.31 20.14
CA ARG A 124 -10.44 -6.73 20.67
C ARG A 124 -10.69 -7.27 22.08
N LYS A 125 -10.81 -6.38 23.08
CA LYS A 125 -11.06 -6.72 24.51
C LYS A 125 -12.23 -7.70 24.70
N ASN A 126 -13.31 -7.54 23.92
CA ASN A 126 -14.51 -8.37 24.05
C ASN A 126 -14.56 -9.51 23.01
N SER A 127 -13.42 -9.93 22.46
CA SER A 127 -13.41 -11.02 21.50
C SER A 127 -13.60 -12.37 22.18
N LYS A 128 -14.49 -13.20 21.61
CA LYS A 128 -14.68 -14.60 22.06
C LYS A 128 -13.32 -15.34 22.09
N PRO A 129 -13.04 -16.20 23.08
CA PRO A 129 -11.74 -16.88 23.25
C PRO A 129 -11.23 -17.57 21.98
N LYS A 130 -12.11 -18.26 21.25
CA LYS A 130 -11.77 -18.89 19.95
C LYS A 130 -11.21 -17.90 18.93
N ARG A 131 -11.81 -16.70 18.83
CA ARG A 131 -11.33 -15.64 17.92
C ARG A 131 -10.01 -15.02 18.38
N LYS A 132 -9.75 -14.97 19.68
CA LYS A 132 -8.46 -14.54 20.25
C LYS A 132 -7.35 -15.53 19.85
N ALA A 133 -7.57 -16.82 20.07
CA ALA A 133 -6.60 -17.88 19.73
C ALA A 133 -6.25 -17.90 18.23
N VAL A 134 -7.25 -17.73 17.35
CA VAL A 134 -7.02 -17.65 15.90
C VAL A 134 -6.15 -16.46 15.52
N ARG A 135 -6.43 -15.26 16.05
CA ARG A 135 -5.63 -14.05 15.79
C ARG A 135 -4.20 -14.21 16.27
N GLU A 136 -4.02 -14.79 17.45
CA GLU A 136 -2.70 -15.04 18.02
C GLU A 136 -1.92 -16.04 17.16
N SER A 137 -2.55 -17.13 16.71
CA SER A 137 -1.93 -18.09 15.79
C SER A 137 -1.48 -17.42 14.48
N ILE A 138 -2.34 -16.58 13.89
CA ILE A 138 -2.01 -15.80 12.69
C ILE A 138 -0.82 -14.87 12.96
N MET A 139 -0.82 -14.13 14.07
CA MET A 139 0.27 -13.20 14.39
C MET A 139 1.58 -13.91 14.70
N ARG A 140 1.56 -15.09 15.36
CA ARG A 140 2.76 -15.92 15.55
C ARG A 140 3.29 -16.45 14.22
N ALA A 141 2.41 -16.90 13.32
CA ALA A 141 2.81 -17.32 11.97
C ALA A 141 3.42 -16.16 11.17
N ARG A 142 2.82 -14.97 11.26
CA ARG A 142 3.35 -13.74 10.67
C ARG A 142 4.72 -13.39 11.25
N ALA A 143 4.90 -13.43 12.57
CA ALA A 143 6.19 -13.16 13.21
C ALA A 143 7.29 -14.14 12.74
N ARG A 144 6.97 -15.43 12.60
CA ARG A 144 7.91 -16.39 11.99
C ARG A 144 8.25 -16.03 10.55
N GLY A 145 7.26 -15.66 9.74
CA GLY A 145 7.47 -15.20 8.38
C GLY A 145 8.34 -13.94 8.29
N VAL A 146 8.09 -12.95 9.16
CA VAL A 146 8.89 -11.71 9.25
C VAL A 146 10.32 -12.02 9.67
N LYS A 147 10.51 -12.92 10.63
CA LYS A 147 11.84 -13.35 11.08
C LYS A 147 12.63 -13.97 9.93
N GLU A 148 12.02 -14.92 9.23
CA GLU A 148 12.61 -15.56 8.05
C GLU A 148 12.92 -14.53 6.95
N TRP A 149 11.96 -13.65 6.66
CA TRP A 149 12.10 -12.61 5.64
C TRP A 149 13.29 -11.68 5.92
N LEU A 150 13.29 -11.06 7.10
CA LEU A 150 14.26 -10.02 7.46
C LEU A 150 15.61 -10.60 7.85
N LEU A 151 15.65 -11.70 8.61
CA LEU A 151 16.91 -12.19 9.18
C LEU A 151 17.57 -13.32 8.38
N GLN A 152 16.88 -13.93 7.41
CA GLN A 152 17.45 -15.05 6.64
C GLN A 152 17.50 -14.76 5.14
N ARG A 153 16.47 -14.12 4.58
CA ARG A 153 16.34 -13.97 3.11
C ARG A 153 16.85 -12.65 2.57
N SER A 154 16.64 -11.56 3.31
CA SER A 154 17.06 -10.23 2.86
C SER A 154 18.58 -10.06 2.76
N GLY A 155 19.36 -10.95 3.39
CA GLY A 155 20.81 -10.87 3.43
C GLY A 155 21.28 -9.54 4.02
N ASN A 156 22.21 -8.87 3.33
CA ASN A 156 22.73 -7.56 3.73
C ASN A 156 22.08 -6.41 2.95
N MET A 157 20.91 -6.63 2.34
CA MET A 157 20.24 -5.60 1.56
C MET A 157 19.73 -4.47 2.46
N PRO A 158 19.81 -3.20 2.02
CA PRO A 158 19.15 -2.09 2.71
C PRO A 158 17.63 -2.33 2.78
N LEU A 159 17.06 -2.23 3.98
CA LEU A 159 15.72 -2.70 4.28
C LEU A 159 14.67 -1.59 4.21
N GLY A 160 13.56 -1.90 3.55
CA GLY A 160 12.33 -1.11 3.49
C GLY A 160 11.22 -1.73 4.35
N ILE A 161 11.01 -1.26 5.58
CA ILE A 161 10.08 -1.87 6.53
C ILE A 161 8.89 -0.95 6.76
N SER A 162 7.67 -1.47 6.65
CA SER A 162 6.47 -0.79 7.15
C SER A 162 5.76 -1.67 8.16
N VAL A 163 5.40 -1.10 9.31
CA VAL A 163 4.62 -1.79 10.34
C VAL A 163 3.38 -0.97 10.59
N HIS A 164 2.21 -1.59 10.40
CA HIS A 164 0.94 -0.90 10.49
C HIS A 164 -0.02 -1.65 11.39
N GLU A 165 -0.28 -1.10 12.57
CA GLU A 165 -1.29 -1.59 13.50
C GLU A 165 -2.68 -1.15 13.04
N LEU A 166 -3.60 -2.08 12.77
CA LEU A 166 -4.91 -1.73 12.22
C LEU A 166 -5.72 -0.83 13.19
N PRO A 167 -6.45 0.18 12.68
CA PRO A 167 -7.19 1.14 13.50
C PRO A 167 -8.33 0.49 14.29
N TYR A 168 -8.68 1.11 15.41
CA TYR A 168 -9.75 0.66 16.29
C TYR A 168 -11.10 1.27 15.86
N SER A 169 -12.18 0.48 15.91
CA SER A 169 -13.52 0.93 15.47
C SER A 169 -14.31 1.74 16.52
N SER A 170 -13.73 2.04 17.69
CA SER A 170 -14.43 2.75 18.78
C SER A 170 -13.49 3.60 19.70
N PRO A 171 -13.68 4.90 19.85
CA PRO A 171 -12.73 5.77 20.57
C PRO A 171 -12.59 5.52 22.08
N HIS A 172 -13.27 4.54 22.67
CA HIS A 172 -13.32 4.35 24.12
C HIS A 172 -12.72 3.00 24.55
N LYS A 173 -11.50 3.04 25.13
CA LYS A 173 -10.99 2.23 26.27
C LYS A 173 -9.47 1.96 26.18
N LEU A 174 -8.65 2.93 26.59
CA LEU A 174 -7.43 2.89 27.44
C LEU A 174 -6.50 1.64 27.51
N VAL A 175 -6.56 0.65 26.63
CA VAL A 175 -5.50 -0.38 26.56
C VAL A 175 -4.67 -0.10 25.32
N TRP A 176 -3.56 0.52 25.64
CA TRP A 176 -2.48 0.94 24.76
C TRP A 176 -1.50 -0.18 24.47
N THR A 177 -1.75 -1.41 24.95
CA THR A 177 -0.85 -2.55 24.75
C THR A 177 -1.47 -3.55 23.79
N ASN A 178 -0.81 -3.74 22.64
CA ASN A 178 -1.08 -4.82 21.72
C ASN A 178 0.06 -5.83 21.81
N ILE A 179 -0.19 -6.92 22.55
CA ILE A 179 0.77 -8.02 22.76
C ILE A 179 1.34 -8.59 21.45
N HIS A 180 0.64 -8.45 20.32
CA HIS A 180 1.14 -8.94 19.05
C HIS A 180 2.29 -8.10 18.48
N VAL A 181 2.42 -6.84 18.89
CA VAL A 181 3.55 -5.97 18.53
C VAL A 181 4.84 -6.48 19.18
N GLU A 182 4.75 -7.03 20.38
CA GLU A 182 5.90 -7.62 21.10
C GLU A 182 6.54 -8.79 20.38
N PHE A 183 5.80 -9.48 19.50
CA PHE A 183 6.38 -10.54 18.66
C PHE A 183 7.22 -10.00 17.51
N ILE A 184 7.00 -8.76 17.10
CA ILE A 184 7.62 -8.16 15.91
C ILE A 184 8.78 -7.25 16.29
N ILE A 185 8.62 -6.39 17.30
CA ILE A 185 9.65 -5.40 17.71
C ILE A 185 11.04 -6.02 17.94
N PRO A 186 11.20 -7.17 18.65
CA PRO A 186 12.51 -7.78 18.83
C PRO A 186 13.15 -8.27 17.53
N ILE A 187 12.35 -8.62 16.52
CA ILE A 187 12.86 -9.00 15.20
C ILE A 187 13.37 -7.76 14.46
N LEU A 188 12.61 -6.66 14.53
CA LEU A 188 13.00 -5.39 13.91
C LEU A 188 14.31 -4.88 14.52
N LEU A 189 14.42 -4.85 15.85
CA LEU A 189 15.62 -4.40 16.56
C LEU A 189 16.88 -5.22 16.20
N LYS A 190 16.74 -6.50 15.84
CA LYS A 190 17.88 -7.33 15.41
C LYS A 190 18.43 -6.98 14.03
N CYS A 191 17.68 -6.26 13.22
CA CYS A 191 18.07 -5.87 11.87
C CYS A 191 18.12 -4.35 11.67
N CYS A 192 18.14 -3.57 12.76
CA CYS A 192 18.13 -2.10 12.70
C CYS A 192 19.32 -1.52 11.91
N ALA A 193 20.48 -2.18 11.95
CA ALA A 193 21.65 -1.76 11.18
C ALA A 193 21.41 -1.72 9.66
N GLY A 194 20.47 -2.53 9.16
CA GLY A 194 20.10 -2.60 7.75
C GLY A 194 18.99 -1.65 7.34
N TRP A 195 18.36 -0.91 8.26
CA TRP A 195 17.19 -0.08 7.94
C TRP A 195 17.56 1.07 7.03
N ARG A 196 16.87 1.17 5.88
CA ARG A 196 16.99 2.29 4.95
C ARG A 196 15.73 3.13 4.93
N ASP A 197 14.58 2.48 4.79
CA ASP A 197 13.27 3.13 4.73
C ASP A 197 12.34 2.49 5.74
N VAL A 198 11.93 3.22 6.78
CA VAL A 198 11.03 2.68 7.81
C VAL A 198 9.76 3.51 7.94
N SER A 199 8.62 2.83 8.12
CA SER A 199 7.33 3.46 8.35
C SER A 199 6.63 2.76 9.50
N PHE A 200 6.33 3.50 10.56
CA PHE A 200 5.70 2.99 11.77
C PHE A 200 4.35 3.67 11.99
N SER A 201 3.29 2.88 11.90
CA SER A 201 1.95 3.23 12.40
C SER A 201 1.61 2.31 13.57
N ILE A 202 2.32 2.49 14.69
CA ILE A 202 2.20 1.65 15.87
C ILE A 202 1.64 2.51 17.01
N VAL A 203 0.61 2.02 17.66
CA VAL A 203 0.02 2.71 18.82
C VAL A 203 0.42 2.00 20.11
N SER A 204 0.81 0.71 20.03
CA SER A 204 1.26 -0.07 21.18
C SER A 204 2.43 0.56 21.92
N ASP A 205 2.39 0.55 23.26
CA ASP A 205 3.52 0.97 24.12
C ASP A 205 4.81 0.18 23.83
N SER A 206 4.71 -1.04 23.29
CA SER A 206 5.85 -1.84 22.86
C SER A 206 6.75 -1.15 21.82
N GLN A 207 6.27 -0.08 21.17
CA GLN A 207 7.09 0.72 20.26
C GLN A 207 8.19 1.52 20.94
N TYR A 208 8.11 1.75 22.26
CA TYR A 208 9.07 2.62 22.96
C TYR A 208 10.50 2.14 22.83
N SER A 209 10.74 0.83 22.73
CA SER A 209 12.08 0.29 22.47
C SER A 209 12.70 0.81 21.16
N LEU A 210 11.89 1.18 20.17
CA LEU A 210 12.36 1.80 18.93
C LEU A 210 12.86 3.24 19.14
N THR A 211 12.23 3.97 20.06
CA THR A 211 12.53 5.38 20.32
C THR A 211 13.89 5.59 20.99
N TYR A 212 14.45 4.56 21.63
CA TYR A 212 15.76 4.62 22.30
C TYR A 212 16.95 4.24 21.39
N LEU A 213 16.69 3.88 20.14
CA LEU A 213 17.73 3.54 19.17
C LEU A 213 18.64 4.74 18.93
N GLN A 214 19.95 4.50 18.99
CA GLN A 214 20.96 5.51 18.70
C GLN A 214 21.24 5.59 17.18
N PRO A 215 21.64 6.75 16.65
CA PRO A 215 22.01 6.92 15.25
C PRO A 215 23.01 5.87 14.73
N GLU A 216 23.98 5.47 15.54
CA GLU A 216 25.04 4.52 15.16
C GLU A 216 24.48 3.11 14.92
N GLN A 217 23.31 2.80 15.48
CA GLN A 217 22.64 1.51 15.31
C GLN A 217 21.84 1.43 14.00
N VAL A 218 21.60 2.56 13.34
CA VAL A 218 20.81 2.66 12.11
C VAL A 218 21.56 3.43 11.00
N PRO A 219 22.79 3.03 10.65
CA PRO A 219 23.70 3.82 9.81
C PRO A 219 23.21 4.01 8.36
N LEU A 220 22.22 3.22 7.91
CA LEU A 220 21.68 3.29 6.55
C LEU A 220 20.35 4.06 6.45
N LEU A 221 19.83 4.57 7.56
CA LEU A 221 18.48 5.14 7.64
C LEU A 221 18.38 6.43 6.82
N ARG A 222 17.60 6.41 5.74
CA ARG A 222 17.36 7.55 4.84
C ARG A 222 15.95 8.10 4.92
N SER A 223 14.97 7.24 5.15
CA SER A 223 13.57 7.61 5.23
C SER A 223 12.95 7.08 6.52
N ILE A 224 12.29 7.96 7.27
CA ILE A 224 11.46 7.59 8.41
C ILE A 224 10.08 8.21 8.29
N SER A 225 9.06 7.38 8.51
CA SER A 225 7.65 7.79 8.51
C SER A 225 6.99 7.37 9.82
N LEU A 226 6.42 8.33 10.55
CA LEU A 226 5.75 8.13 11.83
C LEU A 226 4.29 8.52 11.69
N HIS A 227 3.40 7.52 11.76
CA HIS A 227 1.98 7.74 11.57
C HIS A 227 1.22 7.47 12.87
N GLY A 228 0.65 8.54 13.43
CA GLY A 228 -0.24 8.44 14.58
C GLY A 228 -1.66 8.06 14.19
N GLN A 229 -2.38 7.47 15.14
CA GLN A 229 -3.81 7.18 15.02
C GLN A 229 -4.59 8.00 16.05
N HIS A 230 -5.84 8.38 15.75
CA HIS A 230 -6.71 9.14 16.67
C HIS A 230 -6.78 8.59 18.10
N THR A 231 -6.51 7.28 18.27
CA THR A 231 -6.50 6.60 19.55
C THR A 231 -5.09 6.48 20.13
N GLN A 232 -4.12 7.34 19.80
CA GLN A 232 -2.76 7.37 20.37
C GLN A 232 -2.69 8.46 21.46
N SER A 233 -2.02 8.18 22.58
CA SER A 233 -1.88 9.16 23.65
C SER A 233 -0.83 10.20 23.25
N ALA A 234 -1.04 11.45 23.68
CA ALA A 234 -0.05 12.52 23.49
C ALA A 234 1.33 12.10 24.03
N PHE A 235 1.33 11.38 25.16
CA PHE A 235 2.55 10.86 25.78
C PHE A 235 3.30 9.87 24.86
N ALA A 236 2.61 8.90 24.25
CA ALA A 236 3.26 7.90 23.40
C ALA A 236 3.94 8.55 22.17
N PHE A 237 3.34 9.59 21.61
CA PHE A 237 3.92 10.32 20.49
C PHE A 237 5.06 11.26 20.93
N SER A 238 4.99 11.84 22.13
CA SER A 238 6.05 12.71 22.67
C SER A 238 7.40 12.01 22.84
N LEU A 239 7.41 10.67 23.02
CA LEU A 239 8.64 9.90 23.10
C LEU A 239 9.40 9.85 21.77
N TRP A 240 8.68 9.84 20.64
CA TRP A 240 9.32 9.96 19.32
C TRP A 240 9.97 11.32 19.14
N CYS A 241 9.40 12.39 19.71
CA CYS A 241 9.96 13.73 19.60
C CYS A 241 11.40 13.80 20.14
N ASN A 242 11.64 13.15 21.27
CA ASN A 242 12.95 13.12 21.91
C ASN A 242 13.84 11.95 21.47
N SER A 243 13.44 11.20 20.44
CA SER A 243 14.18 10.02 20.00
C SER A 243 15.50 10.40 19.34
N PRO A 244 16.66 9.90 19.82
CA PRO A 244 17.94 10.14 19.18
C PRO A 244 18.02 9.53 17.77
N LEU A 245 17.19 8.53 17.46
CA LEU A 245 17.04 7.95 16.12
C LEU A 245 16.79 9.03 15.05
N LEU A 246 16.00 10.05 15.40
CA LEU A 246 15.63 11.11 14.46
C LEU A 246 16.76 12.09 14.18
N SER A 247 17.80 12.11 15.02
CA SER A 247 19.00 12.92 14.83
C SER A 247 20.04 12.23 13.94
N ALA A 248 19.70 11.10 13.32
CA ALA A 248 20.63 10.40 12.43
C ALA A 248 20.94 11.27 11.18
N PRO A 249 22.22 11.57 10.90
CA PRO A 249 22.61 12.52 9.85
C PRO A 249 22.33 12.01 8.43
N THR A 250 22.00 10.72 8.28
CA THR A 250 21.69 10.10 6.99
C THR A 250 20.24 10.28 6.56
N ILE A 251 19.37 10.77 7.44
CA ILE A 251 17.95 10.96 7.16
C ILE A 251 17.78 12.10 6.14
N ARG A 252 17.08 11.79 5.05
CA ARG A 252 16.73 12.75 3.98
C ARG A 252 15.23 12.90 3.78
N LYS A 253 14.46 11.93 4.27
CA LYS A 253 13.01 11.93 4.16
C LYS A 253 12.38 11.73 5.53
N PHE A 254 11.56 12.70 5.92
CA PHE A 254 10.79 12.67 7.15
C PHE A 254 9.30 12.84 6.82
N ASP A 255 8.50 11.89 7.31
CA ASP A 255 7.04 11.95 7.19
C ASP A 255 6.44 11.76 8.57
N SER A 256 5.62 12.70 9.00
CA SER A 256 4.83 12.57 10.21
C SER A 256 3.36 12.80 9.87
N SER A 257 2.51 11.82 10.21
CA SER A 257 1.06 12.05 10.26
C SER A 257 0.60 12.10 11.71
N LEU A 258 0.28 13.28 12.24
CA LEU A 258 -0.13 13.40 13.64
C LEU A 258 -1.57 12.94 13.89
N PRO A 259 -1.83 12.36 15.07
CA PRO A 259 -3.19 12.26 15.56
C PRO A 259 -3.69 13.62 16.06
N LYS A 260 -5.02 13.83 16.08
CA LYS A 260 -5.65 14.99 16.71
C LYS A 260 -5.28 15.00 18.20
N LEU A 261 -4.35 15.87 18.62
CA LEU A 261 -3.95 16.01 20.03
C LEU A 261 -4.65 17.23 20.65
N PRO A 262 -5.20 17.13 21.88
CA PRO A 262 -5.89 18.22 22.55
C PRO A 262 -4.96 19.28 23.20
N SER A 263 -3.63 19.12 23.13
CA SER A 263 -2.65 19.97 23.81
C SER A 263 -1.54 20.48 22.86
N TRP A 264 -1.14 21.74 23.06
CA TRP A 264 -0.51 22.67 22.11
C TRP A 264 0.98 22.51 21.81
N ASN A 265 1.63 21.40 22.21
CA ASN A 265 3.07 21.27 22.01
C ASN A 265 3.39 20.58 20.68
N ILE A 266 3.64 21.39 19.65
CA ILE A 266 4.15 20.91 18.37
C ILE A 266 5.64 20.58 18.48
N TYR A 267 5.94 19.34 18.12
CA TYR A 267 7.21 18.79 17.66
C TYR A 267 8.52 19.42 18.18
N PRO A 268 9.03 18.99 19.34
CA PRO A 268 10.47 19.04 19.60
C PRO A 268 11.15 17.83 18.93
N PHE A 269 10.80 17.49 17.68
CA PHE A 269 11.52 16.44 16.96
C PHE A 269 12.97 16.87 16.85
N LYS A 270 13.88 16.08 17.41
CA LYS A 270 15.32 16.30 17.28
C LYS A 270 15.82 15.82 15.91
N VAL A 271 15.25 16.35 14.84
CA VAL A 271 15.66 16.08 13.47
C VAL A 271 16.66 17.15 13.04
N ASP A 272 17.70 16.73 12.32
CA ASP A 272 18.57 17.67 11.62
C ASP A 272 17.88 18.12 10.32
N TRP A 273 17.06 19.18 10.43
CA TRP A 273 16.22 19.67 9.35
C TRP A 273 17.02 20.13 8.12
N GLY A 274 18.28 20.54 8.30
CA GLY A 274 19.17 20.93 7.22
C GLY A 274 19.41 19.81 6.20
N ASN A 275 19.41 18.54 6.63
CA ASN A 275 19.65 17.40 5.75
C ASN A 275 18.38 16.86 5.05
N ILE A 276 17.20 17.39 5.40
CA ILE A 276 15.92 16.89 4.89
C ILE A 276 15.64 17.42 3.48
N MET A 277 15.42 16.50 2.56
CA MET A 277 15.05 16.77 1.16
C MET A 277 13.55 16.55 0.90
N HIS A 278 12.91 15.66 1.66
CA HIS A 278 11.49 15.36 1.54
C HIS A 278 10.83 15.45 2.91
N LEU A 279 9.89 16.38 3.06
CA LEU A 279 9.18 16.64 4.31
C LEU A 279 7.68 16.48 4.10
N SER A 280 7.04 15.68 4.95
CA SER A 280 5.59 15.52 5.01
C SER A 280 5.12 15.76 6.44
N LEU A 281 4.34 16.82 6.64
CA LEU A 281 3.75 17.21 7.92
C LEU A 281 2.22 17.23 7.73
N VAL A 282 1.59 16.08 7.94
CA VAL A 282 0.15 15.86 7.73
C VAL A 282 -0.48 15.46 9.07
N GLY A 283 -1.79 15.56 9.24
CA GLY A 283 -2.50 15.13 10.44
C GLY A 283 -3.15 16.27 11.21
N GLY A 284 -4.21 15.92 11.95
CA GLY A 284 -5.24 16.82 12.47
C GLY A 284 -4.85 17.77 13.61
N LEU A 285 -3.66 18.38 13.53
CA LEU A 285 -3.13 19.43 14.39
C LEU A 285 -4.04 20.66 14.51
N LEU A 286 -4.95 20.82 13.56
CA LEU A 286 -5.63 22.09 13.35
C LEU A 286 -7.15 22.01 13.58
N TRP A 287 -7.61 20.88 14.15
CA TRP A 287 -9.02 20.60 14.44
C TRP A 287 -9.45 20.92 15.87
N VAL A 288 -8.69 21.69 16.64
CA VAL A 288 -9.15 22.13 17.96
C VAL A 288 -10.03 23.36 17.81
N ALA A 289 -11.34 23.10 17.65
CA ALA A 289 -12.40 24.08 17.87
C ALA A 289 -12.57 24.35 19.38
N LEU A 290 -11.52 24.82 20.05
CA LEU A 290 -11.65 25.45 21.35
C LEU A 290 -11.30 26.94 21.19
N PRO A 291 -12.05 27.84 21.83
CA PRO A 291 -11.73 29.26 21.79
C PRO A 291 -10.28 29.46 22.23
N PRO A 292 -9.55 30.41 21.61
CA PRO A 292 -8.19 30.71 22.00
C PRO A 292 -8.22 31.04 23.49
N ILE A 293 -7.57 30.21 24.30
CA ILE A 293 -7.21 30.63 25.65
C ILE A 293 -6.12 31.66 25.40
N GLU A 294 -6.39 32.92 25.79
CA GLU A 294 -5.61 34.12 25.43
C GLU A 294 -4.13 34.07 25.84
N ASP A 295 -3.67 33.05 26.56
CA ASP A 295 -2.36 33.01 27.22
C ASP A 295 -1.40 31.88 26.78
N SER A 296 -1.72 31.03 25.78
CA SER A 296 -0.75 30.03 25.28
C SER A 296 -0.05 30.48 23.99
N GLU A 297 1.04 31.23 24.17
CA GLU A 297 1.92 31.81 23.12
C GLU A 297 2.61 30.81 22.16
N TYR A 298 2.39 29.50 22.27
CA TYR A 298 2.99 28.52 21.36
C TYR A 298 2.15 28.34 20.10
N ASN A 299 2.31 29.27 19.16
CA ASN A 299 1.63 29.23 17.87
C ASN A 299 2.22 28.09 17.01
N LEU A 300 1.38 27.09 16.70
CA LEU A 300 1.68 25.93 15.84
C LEU A 300 2.43 26.33 14.55
N THR A 301 2.06 27.49 14.02
CA THR A 301 2.64 28.09 12.81
C THR A 301 4.13 28.38 12.98
N THR A 302 4.54 28.93 14.12
CA THR A 302 5.94 29.31 14.37
C THR A 302 6.86 28.10 14.38
N ALA A 303 6.40 26.96 14.88
CA ALA A 303 7.18 25.72 14.86
C ALA A 303 7.39 25.20 13.43
N VAL A 304 6.35 25.18 12.60
CA VAL A 304 6.45 24.77 11.20
C VAL A 304 7.33 25.74 10.41
N GLU A 305 7.19 27.06 10.64
CA GLU A 305 8.04 28.07 10.03
C GLU A 305 9.52 27.85 10.36
N ASN A 306 9.86 27.61 11.63
CA ASN A 306 11.24 27.34 12.04
C ASN A 306 11.81 26.10 11.34
N ILE A 307 11.03 25.03 11.24
CA ILE A 307 11.42 23.82 10.50
C ILE A 307 11.70 24.16 9.02
N LEU A 308 10.84 24.96 8.39
CA LEU A 308 11.00 25.35 7.00
C LEU A 308 12.19 26.30 6.78
N PHE A 309 12.52 27.15 7.76
CA PHE A 309 13.72 28.00 7.72
C PHE A 309 15.03 27.18 7.84
N GLU A 310 15.01 26.09 8.59
CA GLU A 310 16.18 25.20 8.72
C GLU A 310 16.33 24.26 7.52
N ALA A 311 15.22 23.85 6.88
CA ALA A 311 15.18 22.91 5.76
C ALA A 311 15.53 23.54 4.40
N ASN A 312 16.76 24.06 4.27
CA ASN A 312 17.21 24.77 3.07
C ASN A 312 17.40 23.88 1.81
N HIS A 313 17.51 22.57 1.98
CA HIS A 313 17.70 21.58 0.91
C HIS A 313 16.40 20.86 0.50
N LEU A 314 15.26 21.39 0.92
CA LEU A 314 13.96 20.77 0.70
C LEU A 314 13.58 20.78 -0.79
N VAL A 315 13.31 19.60 -1.34
CA VAL A 315 12.90 19.37 -2.73
C VAL A 315 11.39 19.12 -2.82
N CYS A 316 10.83 18.41 -1.84
CA CYS A 316 9.42 18.07 -1.78
C CYS A 316 8.85 18.41 -0.41
N LEU A 317 7.75 19.16 -0.38
CA LEU A 317 7.02 19.50 0.82
C LEU A 317 5.56 19.10 0.70
N LYS A 318 5.06 18.35 1.68
CA LYS A 318 3.64 18.09 1.90
C LYS A 318 3.23 18.62 3.26
N VAL A 319 2.19 19.45 3.30
CA VAL A 319 1.77 20.17 4.51
C VAL A 319 0.25 20.26 4.58
N GLU A 320 -0.31 19.96 5.74
CA GLU A 320 -1.72 20.18 6.08
C GLU A 320 -1.87 21.49 6.87
N LEU A 321 -2.74 22.39 6.41
CA LEU A 321 -3.02 23.71 6.99
C LEU A 321 -4.50 23.81 7.39
N CYS A 322 -4.79 24.51 8.50
CA CYS A 322 -6.13 25.05 8.74
C CYS A 322 -6.04 26.47 9.32
N ARG A 323 -7.19 27.14 9.30
CA ARG A 323 -7.44 28.55 9.67
C ARG A 323 -6.67 29.02 10.90
N TYR A 324 -5.59 29.80 10.73
CA TYR A 324 -5.03 30.64 11.79
C TYR A 324 -4.34 31.90 11.24
N GLN A 325 -4.39 32.98 12.03
CA GLN A 325 -3.70 34.24 11.77
C GLN A 325 -2.19 34.05 11.95
N THR A 326 -1.42 34.07 10.86
CA THR A 326 0.04 34.16 10.93
C THR A 326 0.43 35.58 11.33
N ARG A 327 1.21 35.75 12.40
CA ARG A 327 1.93 37.02 12.61
C ARG A 327 2.93 37.21 11.45
N PRO A 328 3.20 38.45 11.00
CA PRO A 328 4.09 38.70 9.88
C PRO A 328 5.55 38.50 10.33
N LEU A 329 6.02 37.26 10.31
CA LEU A 329 7.45 36.95 10.28
C LEU A 329 7.88 36.89 8.80
N GLY A 330 9.16 37.07 8.52
CA GLY A 330 9.66 37.32 7.16
C GLY A 330 9.36 36.23 6.11
N SER A 331 9.88 36.47 4.90
CA SER A 331 9.82 35.53 3.78
C SER A 331 10.55 34.22 4.11
N ILE A 332 9.99 33.06 3.75
CA ILE A 332 10.57 31.74 3.97
C ILE A 332 11.27 31.29 2.68
N PRO A 333 12.62 31.27 2.63
CA PRO A 333 13.35 30.86 1.44
C PRO A 333 13.33 29.34 1.30
N LEU A 334 12.87 28.82 0.16
CA LEU A 334 12.86 27.40 -0.17
C LEU A 334 13.48 27.24 -1.57
N PRO A 335 14.78 27.49 -1.71
CA PRO A 335 15.43 27.69 -3.01
C PRO A 335 15.39 26.44 -3.90
N SER A 336 15.41 25.25 -3.32
CA SER A 336 15.45 23.96 -4.04
C SER A 336 14.09 23.27 -4.16
N LEU A 337 13.01 23.92 -3.71
CA LEU A 337 11.69 23.28 -3.64
C LEU A 337 11.09 23.15 -5.04
N ARG A 338 10.83 21.91 -5.46
CA ARG A 338 10.27 21.56 -6.76
C ARG A 338 8.83 21.07 -6.68
N GLU A 339 8.48 20.37 -5.60
CA GLU A 339 7.13 19.85 -5.39
C GLU A 339 6.53 20.35 -4.08
N LEU A 340 5.34 20.93 -4.17
CA LEU A 340 4.55 21.40 -3.03
C LEU A 340 3.15 20.80 -3.07
N GLU A 341 2.78 20.08 -2.02
CA GLU A 341 1.42 19.60 -1.79
C GLU A 341 0.84 20.24 -0.53
N VAL A 342 -0.29 20.93 -0.70
CA VAL A 342 -0.99 21.63 0.37
C VAL A 342 -2.37 21.01 0.53
N ILE A 343 -2.69 20.64 1.77
CA ILE A 343 -4.02 20.18 2.15
C ILE A 343 -4.60 21.24 3.07
N GLU A 344 -5.68 21.90 2.67
CA GLU A 344 -6.33 22.94 3.45
C GLU A 344 -7.72 22.49 3.90
N HIS A 345 -8.07 22.73 5.17
CA HIS A 345 -9.41 22.50 5.69
C HIS A 345 -10.13 23.82 6.04
N GLY A 346 -11.36 23.99 5.55
CA GLY A 346 -12.25 25.15 5.81
C GLY A 346 -12.62 25.95 4.55
N GLU A 347 -13.53 26.93 4.65
CA GLU A 347 -13.90 27.75 3.48
C GLU A 347 -12.69 28.62 3.02
N PRO A 348 -12.43 28.72 1.69
CA PRO A 348 -11.22 29.29 1.09
C PRO A 348 -11.12 30.83 1.14
N SER A 349 -11.76 31.51 2.10
CA SER A 349 -11.70 32.96 2.20
C SER A 349 -10.44 33.42 2.93
N GLU A 350 -9.54 34.01 2.14
CA GLU A 350 -8.27 34.65 2.52
C GLU A 350 -7.10 33.69 2.82
N LEU A 351 -6.47 33.21 1.74
CA LEU A 351 -5.07 32.78 1.72
C LEU A 351 -4.14 34.01 1.79
N PRO A 352 -3.56 34.38 2.96
CA PRO A 352 -2.23 34.97 2.91
C PRO A 352 -1.31 34.55 4.07
N GLY A 353 -1.43 33.33 4.59
CA GLY A 353 -0.61 32.88 5.73
C GLY A 353 0.78 32.37 5.35
N LEU A 354 0.96 31.05 5.43
CA LEU A 354 2.24 30.39 5.16
C LEU A 354 2.64 30.42 3.68
N LEU A 355 1.69 30.13 2.78
CA LEU A 355 1.97 30.02 1.34
C LEU A 355 2.42 31.34 0.71
N ALA A 356 1.84 32.47 1.14
CA ALA A 356 2.21 33.79 0.62
C ALA A 356 3.66 34.18 0.97
N ARG A 357 4.24 33.55 1.99
CA ARG A 357 5.58 33.84 2.49
C ARG A 357 6.66 32.94 1.90
N MET A 358 6.27 31.78 1.36
CA MET A 358 7.19 30.81 0.75
C MET A 358 7.77 31.37 -0.56
N ARG A 359 9.09 31.34 -0.67
CA ARG A 359 9.84 31.70 -1.88
C ARG A 359 10.49 30.46 -2.45
N ALA A 360 9.82 29.85 -3.42
CA ALA A 360 10.27 28.66 -4.12
C ALA A 360 10.47 28.97 -5.61
N PRO A 361 11.63 29.51 -6.03
CA PRO A 361 11.88 29.89 -7.42
C PRO A 361 11.95 28.68 -8.37
N GLU A 362 12.30 27.50 -7.87
CA GLU A 362 12.40 26.25 -8.63
C GLU A 362 11.12 25.40 -8.59
N LEU A 363 9.97 25.95 -8.17
CA LEU A 363 8.75 25.17 -8.01
C LEU A 363 8.21 24.70 -9.37
N GLU A 364 8.24 23.39 -9.59
CA GLU A 364 7.77 22.73 -10.82
C GLU A 364 6.33 22.23 -10.69
N ARG A 365 5.91 21.81 -9.49
CA ARG A 365 4.62 21.17 -9.24
C ARG A 365 3.97 21.67 -7.95
N LEU A 366 2.75 22.20 -8.08
CA LEU A 366 1.88 22.57 -6.97
C LEU A 366 0.61 21.72 -6.99
N VAL A 367 0.30 21.06 -5.88
CA VAL A 367 -0.97 20.38 -5.64
C VAL A 367 -1.64 21.07 -4.47
N TYR A 368 -2.86 21.53 -4.69
CA TYR A 368 -3.68 22.14 -3.65
C TYR A 368 -4.98 21.35 -3.51
N THR A 369 -5.25 20.88 -2.30
CA THR A 369 -6.44 20.09 -1.98
C THR A 369 -7.22 20.83 -0.90
N SER A 370 -8.41 21.33 -1.25
CA SER A 370 -9.38 21.80 -0.26
C SER A 370 -10.21 20.62 0.22
N VAL A 371 -10.30 20.45 1.53
CA VAL A 371 -11.14 19.44 2.17
C VAL A 371 -12.24 20.17 2.92
N ASP A 372 -13.45 20.15 2.33
CA ASP A 372 -14.66 20.65 2.99
C ASP A 372 -14.91 19.83 4.27
N ALA A 373 -15.22 20.53 5.35
CA ALA A 373 -15.32 19.99 6.71
C ALA A 373 -16.55 19.07 6.92
#